data_AF-A0A257TIY5-F1
#
_entry.id   AF-A0A257TIY5-F1
#
_cell.length_a   1.000
_cell.length_b   1.000
_cell.length_c   1.000
_cell.angle_alpha   90.00
_cell.angle_beta   90.00
_cell.angle_gamma   90.00
#
_symmetry.space_group_name_H-M   'P 1'
#
loop_
_entity.id
_entity.type
_entity.pdbx_description
1 polymer ?
#
loop_
_entity_poly.entity_id
_entity_poly.type
_entity_poly.pdbx_seq_one_letter_code
_entity_poly.pdbx_strand_id
1 'polypeptide(L)'
;MNLRRLFLQTIVDTALAAGLVLALGVVFAIDHQKPPAETPGGEVKLQTVEQAQDVPPAEPVRRLRLGVTPLPGEGYDDMGKLLDSLGQGYKYTSFPLDDLRKGEKLSDFDVIFFTCSGVPQSWLGKRIGDSQRKGAGVFEPNVEVLKQVSDNLRNFVLAGGTLYASDLHYKLIAQAFPEVAQPQQAQEGKTQKLNAEVVDAGLHELIGGEMPLEFDQAGWYPAAFEGKDVTVYLRGKYTTDADTSQTAPLMVKFPEHDGTVIFTSFHNEKQNSETELKLLRYLVFSAVTAEVETKVQRTMVQGGFSPAKRNLFSASAAEQSATSVYHADKPGHLQFVLGFQNAGAQLRLTVVAPDGSQREQQSASTITIDVPDAQAGDWHYTVTAVKLPSENFPFTVTVGQK
;
A
#
# COMPACT_ATOMS: atom_id res chain seq x y z
N MET A 1 -31.96 49.70 -8.18
CA MET A 1 -31.51 48.94 -6.98
C MET A 1 -30.32 48.09 -7.40
N ASN A 2 -29.07 48.47 -7.07
CA ASN A 2 -27.89 47.55 -6.98
C ASN A 2 -26.54 48.28 -6.84
N LEU A 3 -26.42 49.58 -7.14
CA LEU A 3 -25.13 50.27 -7.01
C LEU A 3 -24.69 50.45 -5.54
N ARG A 4 -25.63 50.74 -4.64
CA ARG A 4 -25.34 50.88 -3.19
C ARG A 4 -24.94 49.56 -2.52
N ARG A 5 -25.44 48.43 -3.01
CA ARG A 5 -25.14 47.11 -2.44
C ARG A 5 -23.74 46.65 -2.86
N LEU A 6 -23.37 46.91 -4.12
CA LEU A 6 -22.03 46.64 -4.63
C LEU A 6 -20.97 47.46 -3.89
N PHE A 7 -21.21 48.76 -3.70
CA PHE A 7 -20.25 49.64 -3.01
C PHE A 7 -20.05 49.25 -1.53
N LEU A 8 -21.13 48.87 -0.83
CA LEU A 8 -21.02 48.42 0.56
C LEU A 8 -20.25 47.10 0.67
N GLN A 9 -20.43 46.18 -0.28
CA GLN A 9 -19.75 44.90 -0.30
C GLN A 9 -18.24 45.08 -0.55
N THR A 10 -17.85 45.96 -1.48
CA THR A 10 -16.43 46.26 -1.72
C THR A 10 -15.74 46.86 -0.48
N ILE A 11 -16.44 47.70 0.29
CA ILE A 11 -15.88 48.27 1.53
C ILE A 11 -15.67 47.17 2.57
N VAL A 12 -16.64 46.26 2.74
CA VAL A 12 -16.53 45.15 3.69
C VAL A 12 -15.40 44.20 3.30
N ASP A 13 -15.30 43.83 2.02
CA ASP A 13 -14.26 42.92 1.53
C ASP A 13 -12.86 43.54 1.69
N THR A 14 -12.72 44.85 1.44
CA THR A 14 -11.45 45.57 1.63
C THR A 14 -11.06 45.64 3.11
N ALA A 15 -12.02 45.87 4.00
CA ALA A 15 -11.78 45.89 5.43
C ALA A 15 -11.37 44.51 5.97
N LEU A 16 -11.99 43.44 5.49
CA LEU A 16 -11.64 42.06 5.84
C LEU A 16 -10.23 41.70 5.35
N ALA A 17 -9.89 42.06 4.11
CA ALA A 17 -8.55 41.83 3.55
C ALA A 17 -7.46 42.57 4.35
N ALA A 18 -7.70 43.84 4.70
CA ALA A 18 -6.77 44.63 5.52
C ALA A 18 -6.61 44.05 6.93
N GLY A 19 -7.71 43.59 7.55
CA GLY A 19 -7.69 42.91 8.85
C GLY A 19 -6.87 41.61 8.83
N LEU A 20 -7.00 40.81 7.76
CA LEU A 20 -6.23 39.57 7.59
C LEU A 20 -4.73 39.84 7.45
N VAL A 21 -4.34 40.85 6.66
CA VAL A 21 -2.93 41.24 6.50
C VAL A 21 -2.33 41.71 7.82
N LEU A 22 -3.07 42.50 8.61
CA LEU A 22 -2.64 42.90 9.95
C LEU A 22 -2.47 41.72 10.91
N ALA A 23 -3.42 40.77 10.90
CA ALA A 23 -3.34 39.57 11.74
C ALA A 23 -2.11 38.71 11.37
N LEU A 24 -1.84 38.52 10.08
CA LEU A 24 -0.66 37.80 9.60
C LEU A 24 0.65 38.52 9.97
N GLY A 25 0.67 39.86 9.89
CA GLY A 25 1.83 40.66 10.33
C GLY A 25 2.12 40.51 11.82
N VAL A 26 1.09 40.44 12.67
CA VAL A 26 1.23 40.18 14.12
C VAL A 26 1.79 38.78 14.38
N VAL A 27 1.26 37.75 13.71
CA VAL A 27 1.77 36.37 13.84
C VAL A 27 3.24 36.29 13.42
N PHE A 28 3.59 36.89 12.27
CA PHE A 28 4.97 36.93 11.79
C PHE A 28 5.92 37.64 12.77
N ALA A 29 5.49 38.75 13.37
CA ALA A 29 6.27 39.46 14.37
C ALA A 29 6.46 38.65 15.67
N ILE A 30 5.44 37.89 16.09
CA ILE A 30 5.52 37.00 17.26
C ILE A 30 6.49 35.84 17.01
N ASP A 31 6.43 35.24 15.82
CA ASP A 31 7.33 34.13 15.46
C ASP A 31 8.79 34.57 15.32
N HIS A 32 9.04 35.78 14.84
CA HIS A 32 10.40 36.33 14.74
C HIS A 32 10.97 36.87 16.06
N GLN A 33 10.15 37.06 17.10
CA GLN A 33 10.63 37.49 18.42
C GLN A 33 11.01 36.34 19.35
N LYS A 34 10.75 35.08 18.97
CA LYS A 34 11.29 33.94 19.72
C LYS A 34 12.76 33.76 19.36
N PRO A 35 13.72 34.06 20.25
CA PRO A 35 15.08 33.57 20.06
C PRO A 35 15.02 32.04 19.94
N PRO A 36 15.86 31.43 19.09
CA PRO A 36 15.94 29.97 19.02
C PRO A 36 16.13 29.45 20.45
N ALA A 37 15.26 28.54 20.86
CA ALA A 37 15.35 27.94 22.18
C ALA A 37 16.77 27.36 22.33
N GLU A 38 17.55 27.91 23.25
CA GLU A 38 18.81 27.31 23.67
C GLU A 38 18.46 25.97 24.31
N THR A 39 18.62 24.89 23.54
CA THR A 39 18.54 23.53 24.05
C THR A 39 19.58 23.40 25.17
N PRO A 40 19.20 23.00 26.39
CA PRO A 40 20.18 22.74 27.45
C PRO A 40 21.19 21.72 26.92
N GLY A 41 22.45 22.15 26.83
CA GLY A 41 23.57 21.35 26.38
C GLY A 41 23.88 20.21 27.36
N GLY A 42 23.01 19.21 27.40
CA GLY A 42 23.37 17.87 27.81
C GLY A 42 24.16 17.27 26.66
N GLU A 43 25.45 17.05 26.90
CA GLU A 43 26.35 16.35 25.99
C GLU A 43 25.81 14.92 25.79
N VAL A 44 24.96 14.72 24.78
CA VAL A 44 24.44 13.41 24.41
C VAL A 44 25.64 12.59 23.93
N LYS A 45 26.16 11.74 24.81
CA LYS A 45 27.18 10.76 24.46
C LYS A 45 26.57 9.77 23.48
N LEU A 46 26.73 10.06 22.19
CA LEU A 46 26.47 9.11 21.12
C LEU A 46 27.33 7.88 21.37
N GLN A 47 26.72 6.76 21.76
CA GLN A 47 27.39 5.48 21.73
C GLN A 47 27.54 5.09 20.26
N THR A 48 28.70 5.38 19.69
CA THR A 48 29.09 4.86 18.38
C THR A 48 29.27 3.35 18.53
N VAL A 49 28.27 2.58 18.10
CA VAL A 49 28.42 1.14 17.95
C VAL A 49 29.44 0.92 16.85
N GLU A 50 30.58 0.34 17.22
CA GLU A 50 31.69 0.01 16.32
C GLU A 50 31.14 -0.86 15.18
N GLN A 51 31.17 -0.33 13.95
CA GLN A 51 30.72 -1.05 12.76
C GLN A 51 31.54 -2.33 12.62
N ALA A 52 30.87 -3.49 12.62
CA ALA A 52 31.51 -4.78 12.34
C ALA A 52 32.25 -4.70 10.98
N GLN A 53 33.57 -4.87 11.01
CA GLN A 53 34.47 -4.62 9.87
C GLN A 53 34.45 -5.70 8.76
N ASP A 54 33.55 -6.68 8.83
CA ASP A 54 33.44 -7.75 7.83
C ASP A 54 32.06 -7.69 7.14
N VAL A 55 31.77 -6.61 6.41
CA VAL A 55 30.57 -6.56 5.57
C VAL A 55 30.83 -7.41 4.33
N PRO A 56 30.07 -8.51 4.09
CA PRO A 56 30.22 -9.31 2.89
C PRO A 56 30.09 -8.45 1.63
N PRO A 57 30.75 -8.82 0.51
CA PRO A 57 30.60 -8.10 -0.75
C PRO A 57 29.11 -7.96 -1.11
N ALA A 58 28.70 -6.73 -1.44
CA ALA A 58 27.31 -6.40 -1.71
C ALA A 58 26.75 -7.33 -2.80
N GLU A 59 25.63 -8.00 -2.48
CA GLU A 59 24.92 -8.81 -3.46
C GLU A 59 24.56 -7.96 -4.70
N PRO A 60 24.54 -8.56 -5.91
CA PRO A 60 24.20 -7.84 -7.11
C PRO A 60 22.81 -7.22 -6.98
N VAL A 61 22.73 -5.93 -7.33
CA VAL A 61 21.49 -5.14 -7.32
C VAL A 61 20.47 -5.81 -8.24
N ARG A 62 19.41 -6.38 -7.66
CA ARG A 62 18.30 -6.97 -8.41
C ARG A 62 17.25 -5.89 -8.65
N ARG A 63 16.93 -5.62 -9.91
CA ARG A 63 15.81 -4.75 -10.29
C ARG A 63 14.51 -5.55 -10.25
N LEU A 64 13.47 -4.95 -9.69
CA LEU A 64 12.14 -5.53 -9.66
C LEU A 64 11.53 -5.63 -11.07
N ARG A 65 10.92 -6.77 -11.37
CA ARG A 65 10.29 -7.07 -12.67
C ARG A 65 8.78 -7.00 -12.51
N LEU A 66 8.17 -5.95 -13.04
CA LEU A 66 6.73 -5.71 -12.94
C LEU A 66 6.01 -6.12 -14.23
N GLY A 67 4.97 -6.93 -14.12
CA GLY A 67 4.05 -7.27 -15.21
C GLY A 67 2.71 -6.56 -15.01
N VAL A 68 2.14 -5.97 -16.07
CA VAL A 68 0.81 -5.34 -16.03
C VAL A 68 -0.04 -5.87 -17.17
N THR A 69 -1.26 -6.29 -16.89
CA THR A 69 -2.21 -6.72 -17.93
C THR A 69 -2.70 -5.50 -18.73
N PRO A 70 -2.86 -5.61 -20.06
CA PRO A 70 -3.24 -4.48 -20.90
C PRO A 70 -4.67 -4.03 -20.63
N LEU A 71 -4.93 -2.75 -20.86
CA LEU A 71 -6.26 -2.16 -20.77
C LEU A 71 -7.07 -2.49 -22.04
N PRO A 72 -8.26 -3.08 -21.91
CA PRO A 72 -9.12 -3.33 -23.07
C PRO A 72 -9.90 -2.08 -23.52
N GLY A 73 -9.74 -0.91 -22.88
CA GLY A 73 -10.40 0.33 -23.27
C GLY A 73 -10.60 1.31 -22.11
N GLU A 74 -11.45 2.33 -22.32
CA GLU A 74 -11.84 3.29 -21.28
C GLU A 74 -12.69 2.61 -20.18
N GLY A 75 -12.48 2.99 -18.91
CA GLY A 75 -13.31 2.54 -17.79
C GLY A 75 -12.78 1.32 -17.02
N TYR A 76 -11.51 0.97 -17.21
CA TYR A 76 -10.82 -0.06 -16.44
C TYR A 76 -9.68 0.55 -15.63
N ASP A 77 -9.14 -0.23 -14.69
CA ASP A 77 -8.07 0.19 -13.80
C ASP A 77 -6.72 0.31 -14.54
N ASP A 78 -6.21 1.55 -14.68
CA ASP A 78 -4.93 1.85 -15.32
C ASP A 78 -3.77 1.90 -14.33
N MET A 79 -3.35 0.71 -13.89
CA MET A 79 -2.18 0.57 -13.03
C MET A 79 -0.89 1.03 -13.73
N GLY A 80 -0.82 0.94 -15.07
CA GLY A 80 0.34 1.37 -15.84
C GLY A 80 0.61 2.87 -15.67
N LYS A 81 -0.44 3.70 -15.83
CA LYS A 81 -0.37 5.15 -15.62
C LYS A 81 0.03 5.52 -14.19
N LEU A 82 -0.46 4.79 -13.19
CA LEU A 82 -0.02 4.98 -11.82
C LEU A 82 1.48 4.69 -11.68
N LEU A 83 1.94 3.53 -12.15
CA LEU A 83 3.36 3.14 -12.08
C LEU A 83 4.25 4.16 -12.80
N ASP A 84 3.82 4.66 -13.96
CA ASP A 84 4.53 5.72 -14.69
C ASP A 84 4.66 7.00 -13.85
N SER A 85 3.62 7.36 -13.08
CA SER A 85 3.64 8.53 -12.19
C SER A 85 4.59 8.37 -10.99
N LEU A 86 4.90 7.14 -10.59
CA LEU A 86 5.85 6.85 -9.49
C LEU A 86 7.31 6.93 -9.92
N GLY A 87 7.57 6.94 -11.24
CA GLY A 87 8.87 7.20 -11.82
C GLY A 87 9.64 5.95 -12.28
N GLN A 88 10.90 6.13 -12.65
CA GLN A 88 11.69 5.13 -13.38
C GLN A 88 11.96 3.82 -12.60
N GLY A 89 11.78 3.82 -11.28
CA GLY A 89 11.87 2.61 -10.44
C GLY A 89 10.78 1.59 -10.75
N TYR A 90 9.65 2.04 -11.30
CA TYR A 90 8.42 1.27 -11.48
C TYR A 90 8.15 0.90 -12.95
N LYS A 91 9.21 0.82 -13.77
CA LYS A 91 9.04 0.35 -15.15
C LYS A 91 8.44 -1.06 -15.15
N TYR A 92 7.43 -1.23 -15.99
CA TYR A 92 6.72 -2.47 -16.14
C TYR A 92 6.75 -2.95 -17.58
N THR A 93 6.41 -4.23 -17.74
CA THR A 93 6.17 -4.86 -19.03
C THR A 93 4.67 -5.12 -19.14
N SER A 94 4.04 -4.58 -20.17
CA SER A 94 2.68 -5.00 -20.50
C SER A 94 2.72 -6.41 -21.08
N PHE A 95 1.86 -7.31 -20.60
CA PHE A 95 1.79 -8.67 -21.12
C PHE A 95 0.33 -9.11 -21.38
N PRO A 96 0.02 -9.75 -22.52
CA PRO A 96 -1.35 -10.16 -22.84
C PRO A 96 -1.91 -11.14 -21.81
N LEU A 97 -3.22 -11.08 -21.55
CA LEU A 97 -3.88 -12.02 -20.65
C LEU A 97 -3.65 -13.49 -21.03
N ASP A 98 -3.59 -13.81 -22.33
CA ASP A 98 -3.30 -15.18 -22.79
C ASP A 98 -1.95 -15.72 -22.32
N ASP A 99 -0.99 -14.87 -21.94
CA ASP A 99 0.28 -15.32 -21.37
C ASP A 99 0.11 -15.84 -19.93
N LEU A 100 -1.01 -15.59 -19.24
CA LEU A 100 -1.35 -16.24 -17.96
C LEU A 100 -1.51 -17.77 -18.09
N ARG A 101 -1.68 -18.28 -19.31
CA ARG A 101 -1.71 -19.72 -19.61
C ARG A 101 -0.31 -20.35 -19.69
N LYS A 102 0.73 -19.53 -19.76
CA LYS A 102 2.13 -19.93 -19.92
C LYS A 102 2.86 -19.68 -18.60
N GLY A 103 2.86 -20.67 -17.70
CA GLY A 103 3.44 -20.51 -16.36
C GLY A 103 4.89 -20.02 -16.38
N GLU A 104 5.67 -20.43 -17.38
CA GLU A 104 7.05 -19.96 -17.60
C GLU A 104 7.14 -18.45 -17.83
N LYS A 105 6.13 -17.83 -18.44
CA LYS A 105 6.09 -16.37 -18.62
C LYS A 105 5.85 -15.63 -17.33
N LEU A 106 5.16 -16.22 -16.37
CA LEU A 106 4.93 -15.57 -15.06
C LEU A 106 6.23 -15.48 -14.25
N SER A 107 7.17 -16.40 -14.48
CA SER A 107 8.50 -16.37 -13.84
C SER A 107 9.38 -15.21 -14.30
N ASP A 108 9.02 -14.54 -15.41
CA ASP A 108 9.67 -13.31 -15.87
C ASP A 108 9.37 -12.12 -14.95
N PHE A 109 8.38 -12.24 -14.05
CA PHE A 109 7.94 -11.19 -13.15
C PHE A 109 8.19 -11.54 -11.68
N ASP A 110 8.29 -10.50 -10.87
CA ASP A 110 8.28 -10.57 -9.42
C ASP A 110 6.92 -10.13 -8.87
N VAL A 111 6.29 -9.15 -9.55
CA VAL A 111 4.95 -8.65 -9.25
C VAL A 111 4.12 -8.62 -10.52
N ILE A 112 2.89 -9.13 -10.44
CA ILE A 112 1.90 -9.04 -11.52
C ILE A 112 0.72 -8.19 -11.04
N PHE A 113 0.44 -7.12 -11.77
CA PHE A 113 -0.78 -6.33 -11.64
C PHE A 113 -1.80 -6.82 -12.66
N PHE A 114 -2.70 -7.67 -12.18
CA PHE A 114 -3.80 -8.26 -12.95
C PHE A 114 -5.06 -7.40 -12.78
N THR A 115 -5.10 -6.30 -13.54
CA THR A 115 -6.15 -5.29 -13.44
C THR A 115 -7.46 -5.76 -14.07
N CYS A 116 -8.58 -5.35 -13.46
CA CYS A 116 -9.92 -5.66 -13.92
C CYS A 116 -10.07 -5.42 -15.43
N SER A 117 -10.49 -6.47 -16.13
CA SER A 117 -10.67 -6.45 -17.58
C SER A 117 -11.60 -7.60 -18.00
N GLY A 118 -12.06 -7.57 -19.25
CA GLY A 118 -12.63 -8.75 -19.88
C GLY A 118 -11.55 -9.83 -20.09
N VAL A 119 -11.96 -11.07 -20.35
CA VAL A 119 -11.02 -12.16 -20.66
C VAL A 119 -10.89 -12.38 -22.17
N PRO A 120 -9.77 -12.95 -22.65
CA PRO A 120 -9.62 -13.33 -24.06
C PRO A 120 -10.73 -14.28 -24.53
N GLN A 121 -11.13 -14.16 -25.82
CA GLN A 121 -12.15 -15.05 -26.41
C GLN A 121 -11.76 -16.53 -26.34
N SER A 122 -10.46 -16.83 -26.33
CA SER A 122 -9.92 -18.19 -26.16
C SER A 122 -10.28 -18.82 -24.80
N TRP A 123 -10.68 -18.02 -23.81
CA TRP A 123 -11.08 -18.48 -22.48
C TRP A 123 -12.59 -18.68 -22.36
N LEU A 124 -13.34 -18.27 -23.39
CA LEU A 124 -14.80 -18.29 -23.41
C LEU A 124 -15.29 -19.52 -24.18
N GLY A 125 -16.34 -20.15 -23.66
CA GLY A 125 -17.13 -21.15 -24.34
C GLY A 125 -18.27 -20.52 -25.13
N LYS A 126 -19.44 -21.17 -25.12
CA LYS A 126 -20.62 -20.69 -25.84
C LYS A 126 -21.17 -19.41 -25.18
N ARG A 127 -21.56 -18.42 -25.99
CA ARG A 127 -22.33 -17.26 -25.50
C ARG A 127 -23.72 -17.73 -25.05
N ILE A 128 -24.11 -17.37 -23.83
CA ILE A 128 -25.39 -17.74 -23.21
C ILE A 128 -26.29 -16.54 -22.90
N GLY A 129 -25.79 -15.32 -23.07
CA GLY A 129 -26.61 -14.12 -22.90
C GLY A 129 -25.85 -12.81 -23.04
N ASP A 130 -26.49 -11.75 -22.57
CA ASP A 130 -25.95 -10.40 -22.44
C ASP A 130 -25.58 -10.13 -21.00
N SER A 131 -24.45 -9.44 -20.80
CA SER A 131 -24.03 -8.97 -19.48
C SER A 131 -24.81 -7.72 -19.10
N GLN A 132 -24.87 -7.43 -17.80
CA GLN A 132 -25.36 -6.14 -17.31
C GLN A 132 -24.46 -4.97 -17.77
N ARG A 133 -23.18 -5.24 -18.09
CA ARG A 133 -22.25 -4.23 -18.62
C ARG A 133 -22.50 -4.04 -20.12
N LYS A 134 -22.72 -2.78 -20.54
CA LYS A 134 -23.03 -2.42 -21.92
C LYS A 134 -21.96 -2.95 -22.88
N GLY A 135 -22.37 -3.75 -23.87
CA GLY A 135 -21.47 -4.30 -24.89
C GLY A 135 -20.73 -5.57 -24.48
N ALA A 136 -20.95 -6.09 -23.28
CA ALA A 136 -20.40 -7.36 -22.83
C ALA A 136 -21.44 -8.50 -22.93
N GLY A 137 -20.96 -9.71 -23.22
CA GLY A 137 -21.77 -10.93 -23.24
C GLY A 137 -21.51 -11.81 -22.02
N VAL A 138 -22.45 -12.70 -21.72
CA VAL A 138 -22.24 -13.80 -20.77
C VAL A 138 -21.94 -15.06 -21.57
N PHE A 139 -20.90 -15.78 -21.16
CA PHE A 139 -20.40 -16.98 -21.83
C PHE A 139 -20.25 -18.12 -20.83
N GLU A 140 -20.42 -19.35 -21.29
CA GLU A 140 -19.94 -20.52 -20.57
C GLU A 140 -18.42 -20.42 -20.37
N PRO A 141 -17.87 -20.83 -19.21
CA PRO A 141 -16.44 -20.83 -19.01
C PRO A 141 -15.78 -21.95 -19.83
N ASN A 142 -14.63 -21.67 -20.46
CA ASN A 142 -13.73 -22.75 -20.86
C ASN A 142 -13.01 -23.27 -19.61
N VAL A 143 -13.58 -24.30 -18.99
CA VAL A 143 -13.14 -24.83 -17.69
C VAL A 143 -11.67 -25.26 -17.69
N GLU A 144 -11.18 -25.84 -18.80
CA GLU A 144 -9.79 -26.27 -18.92
C GLU A 144 -8.83 -25.07 -18.90
N VAL A 145 -9.15 -24.01 -19.66
CA VAL A 145 -8.33 -22.80 -19.70
C VAL A 145 -8.36 -22.07 -18.37
N LEU A 146 -9.53 -21.94 -17.73
CA LEU A 146 -9.63 -21.28 -16.42
C LEU A 146 -8.85 -22.06 -15.35
N LYS A 147 -8.95 -23.39 -15.35
CA LYS A 147 -8.16 -24.22 -14.44
C LYS A 147 -6.66 -24.01 -14.67
N GLN A 148 -6.20 -24.05 -15.93
CA GLN A 148 -4.81 -23.81 -16.27
C GLN A 148 -4.31 -22.45 -15.77
N VAL A 149 -5.10 -21.39 -15.97
CA VAL A 149 -4.74 -20.04 -15.50
C VAL A 149 -4.71 -19.97 -13.98
N SER A 150 -5.72 -20.51 -13.28
CA SER A 150 -5.73 -20.55 -11.80
C SER A 150 -4.53 -21.30 -11.24
N ASP A 151 -4.18 -22.46 -11.81
CA ASP A 151 -3.02 -23.24 -11.39
C ASP A 151 -1.71 -22.45 -11.60
N ASN A 152 -1.56 -21.76 -12.73
CA ASN A 152 -0.39 -20.93 -13.02
C ASN A 152 -0.27 -19.73 -12.06
N LEU A 153 -1.39 -19.03 -11.78
CA LEU A 153 -1.42 -17.93 -10.83
C LEU A 153 -1.05 -18.40 -9.42
N ARG A 154 -1.60 -19.54 -8.99
CA ARG A 154 -1.24 -20.15 -7.70
C ARG A 154 0.25 -20.48 -7.65
N ASN A 155 0.79 -21.13 -8.68
CA ASN A 155 2.20 -21.50 -8.76
C ASN A 155 3.13 -20.28 -8.75
N PHE A 156 2.74 -19.19 -9.43
CA PHE A 156 3.48 -17.93 -9.39
C PHE A 156 3.58 -17.38 -7.96
N VAL A 157 2.46 -17.34 -7.23
CA VAL A 157 2.44 -16.89 -5.84
C VAL A 157 3.21 -17.83 -4.92
N LEU A 158 3.01 -19.15 -5.04
CA LEU A 158 3.76 -20.15 -4.26
C LEU A 158 5.29 -20.02 -4.44
N ALA A 159 5.74 -19.62 -5.63
CA ALA A 159 7.14 -19.39 -5.95
C ALA A 159 7.69 -18.03 -5.46
N GLY A 160 6.93 -17.27 -4.67
CA GLY A 160 7.34 -15.97 -4.13
C GLY A 160 6.83 -14.76 -4.91
N GLY A 161 6.04 -14.97 -5.96
CA GLY A 161 5.44 -13.89 -6.73
C GLY A 161 4.39 -13.10 -5.94
N THR A 162 4.28 -11.81 -6.22
CA THR A 162 3.18 -10.99 -5.70
C THR A 162 2.13 -10.72 -6.77
N LEU A 163 0.89 -11.10 -6.48
CA LEU A 163 -0.24 -10.93 -7.39
C LEU A 163 -1.19 -9.86 -6.84
N TYR A 164 -1.30 -8.74 -7.54
CA TYR A 164 -2.40 -7.80 -7.36
C TYR A 164 -3.50 -8.15 -8.36
N ALA A 165 -4.75 -8.24 -7.90
CA ALA A 165 -5.92 -8.47 -8.77
C ALA A 165 -7.09 -7.58 -8.36
N SER A 166 -7.98 -7.26 -9.31
CA SER A 166 -9.16 -6.43 -9.00
C SER A 166 -10.47 -6.91 -9.62
N ASP A 167 -11.56 -6.60 -8.91
CA ASP A 167 -12.97 -6.73 -9.30
C ASP A 167 -13.33 -8.05 -10.01
N LEU A 168 -13.51 -8.03 -11.34
CA LEU A 168 -13.99 -9.17 -12.13
C LEU A 168 -13.09 -10.40 -12.04
N HIS A 169 -11.85 -10.23 -11.61
CA HIS A 169 -10.93 -11.35 -11.43
C HIS A 169 -11.15 -12.12 -10.12
N TYR A 170 -12.09 -11.70 -9.25
CA TYR A 170 -12.44 -12.42 -8.02
C TYR A 170 -12.62 -13.93 -8.25
N LYS A 171 -13.46 -14.32 -9.23
CA LYS A 171 -13.75 -15.74 -9.50
C LYS A 171 -12.49 -16.55 -9.82
N LEU A 172 -11.56 -15.96 -10.57
CA LEU A 172 -10.33 -16.62 -10.98
C LEU A 172 -9.35 -16.75 -9.80
N ILE A 173 -9.27 -15.72 -8.95
CA ILE A 173 -8.47 -15.73 -7.71
C ILE A 173 -9.07 -16.70 -6.70
N ALA A 174 -10.39 -16.70 -6.50
CA ALA A 174 -11.09 -17.63 -5.62
C ALA A 174 -10.90 -19.09 -6.04
N GLN A 175 -10.82 -19.36 -7.35
CA GLN A 175 -10.46 -20.67 -7.86
C GLN A 175 -8.99 -21.03 -7.62
N ALA A 176 -8.08 -20.06 -7.69
CA ALA A 176 -6.65 -20.27 -7.43
C ALA A 176 -6.35 -20.47 -5.92
N PHE A 177 -7.14 -19.86 -5.03
CA PHE A 177 -6.96 -19.89 -3.56
C PHE A 177 -8.27 -20.24 -2.83
N PRO A 178 -8.84 -21.44 -3.06
CA PRO A 178 -10.13 -21.84 -2.49
C PRO A 178 -10.15 -21.91 -0.96
N GLU A 179 -9.00 -22.05 -0.31
CA GLU A 179 -8.83 -22.16 1.13
C GLU A 179 -9.16 -20.86 1.90
N VAL A 180 -9.04 -19.71 1.25
CA VAL A 180 -9.36 -18.40 1.82
C VAL A 180 -10.61 -17.78 1.18
N ALA A 181 -11.05 -18.26 0.03
CA ALA A 181 -12.23 -17.74 -0.66
C ALA A 181 -13.53 -18.03 0.12
N GLN A 182 -14.46 -17.06 0.10
CA GLN A 182 -15.79 -17.18 0.67
C GLN A 182 -16.87 -16.96 -0.41
N PRO A 183 -17.10 -17.92 -1.33
CA PRO A 183 -18.02 -17.73 -2.46
C PRO A 183 -19.45 -17.36 -2.05
N GLN A 184 -19.92 -17.81 -0.88
CA GLN A 184 -21.27 -17.49 -0.39
C GLN A 184 -21.41 -16.01 0.02
N GLN A 185 -20.29 -15.35 0.33
CA GLN A 185 -20.24 -13.92 0.64
C GLN A 185 -19.92 -13.07 -0.60
N ALA A 186 -19.64 -13.68 -1.76
CA ALA A 186 -19.21 -12.98 -2.96
C ALA A 186 -20.36 -12.55 -3.87
N GLN A 187 -21.41 -11.96 -3.28
CA GLN A 187 -22.56 -11.49 -4.05
C GLN A 187 -22.22 -10.21 -4.81
N GLU A 188 -22.55 -10.19 -6.10
CA GLU A 188 -22.30 -9.05 -6.99
C GLU A 188 -22.99 -7.78 -6.48
N GLY A 189 -22.25 -6.67 -6.51
CA GLY A 189 -22.74 -5.36 -6.12
C GLY A 189 -23.24 -4.53 -7.29
N LYS A 190 -24.22 -3.67 -7.03
CA LYS A 190 -24.71 -2.69 -8.00
C LYS A 190 -23.85 -1.43 -8.03
N THR A 191 -24.03 -0.60 -9.05
CA THR A 191 -23.46 0.76 -9.10
C THR A 191 -23.89 1.55 -7.87
N GLN A 192 -22.92 2.08 -7.11
CA GLN A 192 -23.18 2.84 -5.88
C GLN A 192 -21.96 3.64 -5.44
N LYS A 193 -22.20 4.62 -4.56
CA LYS A 193 -21.15 5.23 -3.75
C LYS A 193 -21.31 4.76 -2.31
N LEU A 194 -20.22 4.45 -1.64
CA LEU A 194 -20.22 4.06 -0.23
C LEU A 194 -18.98 4.61 0.48
N ASN A 195 -19.03 4.70 1.80
CA ASN A 195 -17.84 4.96 2.62
C ASN A 195 -17.38 3.62 3.19
N ALA A 196 -16.17 3.22 2.83
CA ALA A 196 -15.52 2.05 3.40
C ALA A 196 -14.79 2.42 4.69
N GLU A 197 -14.90 1.57 5.70
CA GLU A 197 -14.08 1.61 6.90
C GLU A 197 -12.66 1.18 6.57
N VAL A 198 -11.68 1.96 7.02
CA VAL A 198 -10.25 1.63 6.93
C VAL A 198 -9.86 0.85 8.19
N VAL A 199 -9.72 -0.47 8.01
CA VAL A 199 -9.52 -1.43 9.11
C VAL A 199 -8.04 -1.60 9.45
N ASP A 200 -7.14 -1.53 8.45
CA ASP A 200 -5.71 -1.64 8.68
C ASP A 200 -5.15 -0.36 9.31
N ALA A 201 -4.45 -0.49 10.43
CA ALA A 201 -3.93 0.64 11.19
C ALA A 201 -2.90 1.48 10.39
N GLY A 202 -2.05 0.84 9.59
CA GLY A 202 -1.04 1.54 8.78
C GLY A 202 -1.67 2.36 7.66
N LEU A 203 -2.69 1.81 7.00
CA LEU A 203 -3.49 2.55 6.02
C LEU A 203 -4.32 3.65 6.71
N HIS A 204 -4.88 3.38 7.88
CA HIS A 204 -5.64 4.36 8.66
C HIS A 204 -4.80 5.58 9.03
N GLU A 205 -3.53 5.41 9.43
CA GLU A 205 -2.60 6.52 9.68
C GLU A 205 -2.40 7.40 8.43
N LEU A 206 -2.44 6.79 7.22
CA LEU A 206 -2.16 7.48 5.96
C LEU A 206 -3.38 8.23 5.39
N ILE A 207 -4.57 7.61 5.45
CA ILE A 207 -5.77 8.12 4.77
C ILE A 207 -6.95 8.43 5.69
N GLY A 208 -6.85 8.12 7.00
CA GLY A 208 -7.93 8.25 7.97
C GLY A 208 -8.78 6.99 8.10
N GLY A 209 -9.85 7.06 8.90
CA GLY A 209 -10.69 5.90 9.24
C GLY A 209 -11.77 5.53 8.23
N GLU A 210 -12.04 6.40 7.26
CA GLU A 210 -13.01 6.13 6.20
C GLU A 210 -12.47 6.53 4.84
N MET A 211 -12.88 5.80 3.81
CA MET A 211 -12.55 6.10 2.42
C MET A 211 -13.82 6.09 1.56
N PRO A 212 -14.16 7.20 0.87
CA PRO A 212 -15.24 7.18 -0.10
C PRO A 212 -14.83 6.33 -1.32
N LEU A 213 -15.70 5.41 -1.72
CA LEU A 213 -15.54 4.56 -2.90
C LEU A 213 -16.74 4.71 -3.83
N GLU A 214 -16.47 4.84 -5.12
CA GLU A 214 -17.42 4.89 -6.21
C GLU A 214 -17.30 3.63 -7.08
N PHE A 215 -18.36 2.84 -7.10
CA PHE A 215 -18.54 1.69 -7.98
C PHE A 215 -19.41 2.14 -9.15
N ASP A 216 -18.78 2.46 -10.28
CA ASP A 216 -19.44 3.03 -11.45
C ASP A 216 -20.09 1.98 -12.37
N GLN A 217 -19.71 0.71 -12.19
CA GLN A 217 -20.23 -0.43 -12.96
C GLN A 217 -20.86 -1.46 -12.02
N ALA A 218 -22.01 -2.01 -12.41
CA ALA A 218 -22.65 -3.12 -11.70
C ALA A 218 -21.92 -4.45 -11.96
N GLY A 219 -22.30 -5.48 -11.21
CA GLY A 219 -21.70 -6.82 -11.31
C GLY A 219 -20.28 -6.88 -10.77
N TRP A 220 -19.92 -6.00 -9.83
CA TRP A 220 -18.60 -6.00 -9.19
C TRP A 220 -18.54 -6.98 -8.02
N TYR A 221 -17.37 -7.52 -7.71
CA TYR A 221 -17.21 -8.50 -6.63
C TYR A 221 -16.58 -7.91 -5.36
N PRO A 222 -17.13 -8.21 -4.17
CA PRO A 222 -16.43 -7.92 -2.91
C PRO A 222 -15.14 -8.75 -2.82
N ALA A 223 -14.21 -8.31 -1.98
CA ALA A 223 -12.99 -9.03 -1.67
C ALA A 223 -13.27 -10.14 -0.66
N ALA A 224 -14.21 -11.04 -1.00
CA ALA A 224 -14.72 -12.09 -0.13
C ALA A 224 -13.69 -13.20 0.12
N PHE A 225 -12.63 -12.84 0.84
CA PHE A 225 -11.58 -13.71 1.32
C PHE A 225 -11.49 -13.56 2.84
N GLU A 226 -11.40 -14.68 3.54
CA GLU A 226 -11.30 -14.74 4.99
C GLU A 226 -10.31 -15.85 5.40
N GLY A 227 -9.71 -15.70 6.57
CA GLY A 227 -8.73 -16.65 7.09
C GLY A 227 -7.85 -16.01 8.14
N LYS A 228 -7.13 -16.83 8.91
CA LYS A 228 -6.26 -16.35 9.99
C LYS A 228 -5.14 -15.41 9.50
N ASP A 229 -4.69 -15.59 8.26
CA ASP A 229 -3.59 -14.85 7.66
C ASP A 229 -4.10 -13.78 6.66
N VAL A 230 -5.42 -13.62 6.51
CA VAL A 230 -6.00 -12.60 5.64
C VAL A 230 -6.06 -11.27 6.39
N THR A 231 -5.35 -10.28 5.88
CA THR A 231 -5.42 -8.88 6.34
C THR A 231 -6.50 -8.14 5.55
N VAL A 232 -7.50 -7.60 6.26
CA VAL A 232 -8.52 -6.73 5.68
C VAL A 232 -8.08 -5.29 5.80
N TYR A 233 -7.94 -4.59 4.68
CA TYR A 233 -7.61 -3.16 4.66
C TYR A 233 -8.85 -2.29 4.66
N LEU A 234 -9.82 -2.63 3.81
CA LEU A 234 -11.06 -1.90 3.66
C LEU A 234 -12.24 -2.83 3.86
N ARG A 235 -13.25 -2.38 4.58
CA ARG A 235 -14.53 -3.06 4.77
C ARG A 235 -15.66 -2.11 4.44
N GLY A 236 -16.68 -2.58 3.74
CA GLY A 236 -17.80 -1.72 3.37
C GLY A 236 -19.13 -2.44 3.43
N LYS A 237 -20.16 -1.67 3.80
CA LYS A 237 -21.55 -2.07 3.64
C LYS A 237 -22.02 -1.63 2.25
N TYR A 238 -22.46 -2.58 1.44
CA TYR A 238 -22.89 -2.35 0.07
C TYR A 238 -24.26 -2.98 -0.19
N THR A 239 -24.86 -2.59 -1.32
CA THR A 239 -26.09 -3.19 -1.84
C THR A 239 -25.77 -4.11 -3.00
N THR A 240 -26.25 -5.35 -2.95
CA THR A 240 -26.11 -6.35 -4.01
C THR A 240 -27.02 -6.05 -5.20
N ASP A 241 -26.81 -6.71 -6.33
CA ASP A 241 -27.74 -6.68 -7.48
C ASP A 241 -29.15 -7.19 -7.16
N ALA A 242 -29.28 -8.05 -6.13
CA ALA A 242 -30.58 -8.51 -5.61
C ALA A 242 -31.24 -7.52 -4.63
N ASP A 243 -30.75 -6.28 -4.55
CA ASP A 243 -31.21 -5.23 -3.62
C ASP A 243 -31.14 -5.61 -2.13
N THR A 244 -30.30 -6.58 -1.78
CA THR A 244 -29.97 -6.91 -0.39
C THR A 244 -28.77 -6.11 0.10
N SER A 245 -28.71 -5.82 1.40
CA SER A 245 -27.56 -5.13 2.00
C SER A 245 -26.63 -6.13 2.68
N GLN A 246 -25.34 -6.04 2.38
CA GLN A 246 -24.30 -6.91 2.92
C GLN A 246 -23.10 -6.07 3.37
N THR A 247 -22.34 -6.58 4.35
CA THR A 247 -21.01 -6.05 4.71
C THR A 247 -19.96 -7.08 4.34
N ALA A 248 -18.92 -6.66 3.63
CA ALA A 248 -17.83 -7.54 3.21
C ALA A 248 -16.50 -6.77 3.16
N PRO A 249 -15.35 -7.47 3.15
CA PRO A 249 -14.09 -6.84 2.78
C PRO A 249 -14.16 -6.30 1.34
N LEU A 250 -13.52 -5.15 1.11
CA LEU A 250 -13.39 -4.52 -0.21
C LEU A 250 -11.93 -4.40 -0.67
N MET A 251 -10.99 -4.61 0.25
CA MET A 251 -9.57 -4.75 -0.04
C MET A 251 -8.93 -5.68 0.97
N VAL A 252 -8.21 -6.68 0.49
CA VAL A 252 -7.52 -7.66 1.32
C VAL A 252 -6.11 -7.93 0.82
N LYS A 253 -5.27 -8.44 1.72
CA LYS A 253 -3.97 -9.06 1.41
C LYS A 253 -3.86 -10.36 2.18
N PHE A 254 -3.32 -11.38 1.55
CA PHE A 254 -2.98 -12.61 2.25
C PHE A 254 -1.68 -13.20 1.69
N PRO A 255 -0.80 -13.73 2.57
CA PRO A 255 0.35 -14.49 2.13
C PRO A 255 -0.09 -15.87 1.63
N GLU A 256 0.64 -16.41 0.68
CA GLU A 256 0.54 -17.82 0.31
C GLU A 256 1.97 -18.34 0.06
N HIS A 257 2.42 -19.21 0.97
CA HIS A 257 3.82 -19.64 1.06
C HIS A 257 4.82 -18.47 1.15
N ASP A 258 5.59 -18.21 0.09
CA ASP A 258 6.57 -17.12 0.01
C ASP A 258 6.04 -15.91 -0.76
N GLY A 259 4.89 -16.03 -1.42
CA GLY A 259 4.27 -14.96 -2.18
C GLY A 259 3.13 -14.29 -1.45
N THR A 260 2.44 -13.41 -2.16
CA THR A 260 1.35 -12.62 -1.62
C THR A 260 0.30 -12.34 -2.68
N VAL A 261 -0.97 -12.34 -2.26
CA VAL A 261 -2.09 -11.87 -3.06
C VAL A 261 -2.64 -10.59 -2.43
N ILE A 262 -2.89 -9.58 -3.25
CA ILE A 262 -3.63 -8.37 -2.90
C ILE A 262 -4.84 -8.30 -3.81
N PHE A 263 -6.03 -8.09 -3.25
CA PHE A 263 -7.26 -7.98 -4.02
C PHE A 263 -8.04 -6.73 -3.66
N THR A 264 -8.56 -6.00 -4.66
CA THR A 264 -9.47 -4.85 -4.48
C THR A 264 -10.78 -5.03 -5.25
N SER A 265 -11.89 -4.58 -4.67
CA SER A 265 -13.22 -4.65 -5.30
C SER A 265 -13.52 -3.52 -6.29
N PHE A 266 -12.75 -2.45 -6.25
CA PHE A 266 -13.02 -1.21 -6.98
C PHE A 266 -11.98 -0.94 -8.07
N HIS A 267 -12.36 -0.13 -9.05
CA HIS A 267 -11.44 0.44 -10.05
C HIS A 267 -10.72 1.65 -9.46
N ASN A 268 -9.38 1.69 -9.55
CA ASN A 268 -8.61 2.80 -9.00
C ASN A 268 -8.51 4.03 -9.92
N GLU A 269 -9.07 3.99 -11.13
CA GLU A 269 -9.06 5.16 -12.02
C GLU A 269 -10.21 6.14 -11.67
N LYS A 270 -11.19 5.69 -10.88
CA LYS A 270 -12.46 6.42 -10.70
C LYS A 270 -12.53 7.27 -9.44
N GLN A 271 -11.66 7.09 -8.46
CA GLN A 271 -11.69 7.79 -7.18
C GLN A 271 -10.80 9.06 -7.17
N ASN A 272 -10.88 9.93 -8.18
CA ASN A 272 -9.98 11.08 -8.45
C ASN A 272 -9.70 12.11 -7.31
N SER A 273 -9.15 11.69 -6.18
CA SER A 273 -8.91 12.45 -4.96
C SER A 273 -7.48 12.25 -4.47
N GLU A 274 -6.95 13.16 -3.66
CA GLU A 274 -5.63 12.99 -3.06
C GLU A 274 -5.56 11.71 -2.20
N THR A 275 -6.67 11.36 -1.54
CA THR A 275 -6.81 10.14 -0.74
C THR A 275 -6.67 8.88 -1.60
N GLU A 276 -7.21 8.88 -2.81
CA GLU A 276 -7.01 7.79 -3.76
C GLU A 276 -5.56 7.63 -4.14
N LEU A 277 -4.89 8.73 -4.51
CA LEU A 277 -3.49 8.65 -4.91
C LEU A 277 -2.62 8.08 -3.77
N LYS A 278 -2.95 8.41 -2.51
CA LYS A 278 -2.32 7.81 -1.33
C LYS A 278 -2.61 6.31 -1.21
N LEU A 279 -3.87 5.88 -1.35
CA LEU A 279 -4.21 4.46 -1.35
C LEU A 279 -3.47 3.70 -2.47
N LEU A 280 -3.48 4.27 -3.67
CA LEU A 280 -2.86 3.68 -4.85
C LEU A 280 -1.35 3.50 -4.69
N ARG A 281 -0.69 4.54 -4.17
CA ARG A 281 0.73 4.46 -3.77
C ARG A 281 0.94 3.37 -2.73
N TYR A 282 0.09 3.33 -1.70
CA TYR A 282 0.15 2.30 -0.67
C TYR A 282 0.01 0.89 -1.25
N LEU A 283 -0.93 0.69 -2.18
CA LEU A 283 -1.14 -0.60 -2.87
C LEU A 283 0.08 -1.04 -3.67
N VAL A 284 0.63 -0.14 -4.49
CA VAL A 284 1.84 -0.44 -5.27
C VAL A 284 2.99 -0.74 -4.33
N PHE A 285 3.21 0.09 -3.31
CA PHE A 285 4.28 -0.12 -2.34
C PHE A 285 4.13 -1.45 -1.62
N SER A 286 2.92 -1.79 -1.15
CA SER A 286 2.61 -3.05 -0.47
C SER A 286 2.86 -4.26 -1.38
N ALA A 287 2.56 -4.13 -2.67
CA ALA A 287 2.82 -5.19 -3.66
C ALA A 287 4.33 -5.39 -3.87
N VAL A 288 5.10 -4.31 -4.02
CA VAL A 288 6.54 -4.42 -4.29
C VAL A 288 7.36 -4.73 -3.02
N THR A 289 6.86 -4.44 -1.82
CA THR A 289 7.53 -4.78 -0.55
C THR A 289 7.10 -6.11 0.05
N ALA A 290 6.10 -6.80 -0.52
CA ALA A 290 5.52 -8.01 0.06
C ALA A 290 6.53 -9.12 0.40
N GLU A 291 7.49 -9.39 -0.49
CA GLU A 291 8.55 -10.40 -0.24
C GLU A 291 9.43 -10.00 0.95
N VAL A 292 9.82 -8.72 1.02
CA VAL A 292 10.66 -8.17 2.09
C VAL A 292 9.90 -8.24 3.43
N GLU A 293 8.63 -7.85 3.44
CA GLU A 293 7.77 -7.94 4.61
C GLU A 293 7.66 -9.37 5.13
N THR A 294 7.43 -10.33 4.24
CA THR A 294 7.33 -11.75 4.59
C THR A 294 8.61 -12.25 5.25
N LYS A 295 9.78 -11.87 4.71
CA LYS A 295 11.10 -12.21 5.28
C LYS A 295 11.32 -11.57 6.65
N VAL A 296 10.94 -10.29 6.81
CA VAL A 296 11.03 -9.57 8.09
C VAL A 296 10.14 -10.26 9.13
N GLN A 297 8.88 -10.50 8.81
CA GLN A 297 7.94 -11.16 9.71
C GLN A 297 8.42 -12.55 10.14
N ARG A 298 8.91 -13.37 9.19
CA ARG A 298 9.46 -14.70 9.48
C ARG A 298 10.66 -14.63 10.43
N THR A 299 11.60 -13.73 10.15
CA THR A 299 12.79 -13.52 11.00
C THR A 299 12.39 -13.09 12.42
N MET A 300 11.46 -12.15 12.54
CA MET A 300 10.97 -11.67 13.84
C MET A 300 10.29 -12.78 14.65
N VAL A 301 9.39 -13.53 14.02
CA VAL A 301 8.69 -14.65 14.68
C VAL A 301 9.68 -15.75 15.08
N GLN A 302 10.68 -16.06 14.26
CA GLN A 302 11.75 -17.01 14.60
C GLN A 302 12.61 -16.52 15.77
N GLY A 303 12.80 -15.20 15.91
CA GLY A 303 13.44 -14.57 17.08
C GLY A 303 12.55 -14.54 18.33
N GLY A 304 11.28 -14.96 18.22
CA GLY A 304 10.29 -14.94 19.30
C GLY A 304 9.63 -13.59 19.52
N PHE A 305 9.67 -12.69 18.53
CA PHE A 305 8.96 -11.41 18.55
C PHE A 305 7.58 -11.54 17.91
N SER A 306 6.62 -10.80 18.45
CA SER A 306 5.33 -10.55 17.81
C SER A 306 5.37 -9.19 17.11
N PRO A 307 5.13 -9.10 15.79
CA PRO A 307 5.00 -7.82 15.10
C PRO A 307 3.83 -7.01 15.70
N ALA A 308 4.14 -5.84 16.28
CA ALA A 308 3.16 -5.00 16.96
C ALA A 308 2.70 -3.81 16.11
N LYS A 309 3.62 -3.23 15.33
CA LYS A 309 3.34 -2.12 14.42
C LYS A 309 4.11 -2.30 13.12
N ARG A 310 3.47 -1.97 12.00
CA ARG A 310 4.09 -1.96 10.68
C ARG A 310 3.70 -0.68 9.96
N ASN A 311 4.71 0.05 9.47
CA ASN A 311 4.51 1.23 8.65
C ASN A 311 5.15 1.00 7.27
N LEU A 312 4.43 1.42 6.24
CA LEU A 312 4.90 1.43 4.85
C LEU A 312 5.16 2.89 4.46
N PHE A 313 6.37 3.15 4.00
CA PHE A 313 6.83 4.48 3.64
C PHE A 313 7.46 4.48 2.25
N SER A 314 7.73 5.67 1.74
CA SER A 314 8.58 5.88 0.57
C SER A 314 9.53 7.04 0.80
N ALA A 315 10.71 6.98 0.19
CA ALA A 315 11.65 8.10 0.16
C ALA A 315 11.79 8.64 -1.26
N SER A 316 11.98 9.95 -1.37
CA SER A 316 12.25 10.67 -2.62
C SER A 316 13.42 11.62 -2.41
N ALA A 317 13.95 12.22 -3.50
CA ALA A 317 15.00 13.23 -3.36
C ALA A 317 14.51 14.46 -2.56
N ALA A 318 13.20 14.78 -2.66
CA ALA A 318 12.56 15.90 -1.97
C ALA A 318 12.17 15.56 -0.52
N GLU A 319 11.82 14.31 -0.23
CA GLU A 319 11.45 13.80 1.09
C GLU A 319 12.40 12.67 1.48
N GLN A 320 13.56 13.07 2.01
CA GLN A 320 14.64 12.14 2.35
C GLN A 320 14.42 11.43 3.69
N SER A 321 13.44 11.83 4.50
CA SER A 321 13.21 11.22 5.80
C SER A 321 11.75 11.00 6.12
N ALA A 322 11.45 9.86 6.76
CA ALA A 322 10.15 9.55 7.34
C ALA A 322 10.32 9.27 8.83
N THR A 323 9.47 9.88 9.66
CA THR A 323 9.48 9.71 11.12
C THR A 323 8.13 9.19 11.59
N SER A 324 8.15 8.30 12.57
CA SER A 324 6.94 7.82 13.24
C SER A 324 7.24 7.48 14.71
N VAL A 325 6.18 7.19 15.45
CA VAL A 325 6.20 6.90 16.88
C VAL A 325 5.57 5.54 17.13
N TYR A 326 6.21 4.77 18.00
CA TYR A 326 5.66 3.55 18.57
C TYR A 326 5.52 3.73 20.08
N HIS A 327 4.32 3.54 20.61
CA HIS A 327 4.07 3.55 22.04
C HIS A 327 4.24 2.15 22.61
N ALA A 328 5.18 1.97 23.53
CA ALA A 328 5.37 0.72 24.27
C ALA A 328 4.60 0.81 25.61
N ASP A 329 3.52 0.04 25.75
CA ASP A 329 2.67 0.08 26.97
C ASP A 329 3.40 -0.38 28.23
N LYS A 330 4.43 -1.22 28.08
CA LYS A 330 5.20 -1.82 29.16
C LYS A 330 6.67 -1.93 28.79
N PRO A 331 7.59 -1.98 29.77
CA PRO A 331 8.96 -2.32 29.50
C PRO A 331 9.09 -3.74 28.93
N GLY A 332 10.07 -3.98 28.07
CA GLY A 332 10.27 -5.30 27.46
C GLY A 332 11.34 -5.28 26.37
N HIS A 333 11.37 -6.33 25.55
CA HIS A 333 12.32 -6.42 24.45
C HIS A 333 11.65 -5.93 23.16
N LEU A 334 12.15 -4.81 22.62
CA LEU A 334 11.73 -4.29 21.32
C LEU A 334 12.77 -4.59 20.24
N GLN A 335 12.28 -4.81 19.02
CA GLN A 335 13.11 -4.92 17.82
C GLN A 335 12.52 -4.03 16.72
N PHE A 336 13.33 -3.12 16.19
CA PHE A 336 12.97 -2.28 15.05
C PHE A 336 13.63 -2.83 13.80
N VAL A 337 12.84 -3.26 12.82
CA VAL A 337 13.33 -3.82 11.56
C VAL A 337 12.92 -2.92 10.40
N LEU A 338 13.91 -2.29 9.77
CA LEU A 338 13.74 -1.55 8.51
C LEU A 338 14.00 -2.51 7.34
N GLY A 339 12.93 -2.92 6.65
CA GLY A 339 12.99 -3.80 5.49
C GLY A 339 12.84 -3.02 4.19
N PHE A 340 13.75 -3.25 3.25
CA PHE A 340 13.68 -2.74 1.87
C PHE A 340 14.42 -3.66 0.91
N GLN A 341 14.10 -3.58 -0.38
CA GLN A 341 14.77 -4.38 -1.40
C GLN A 341 16.23 -3.94 -1.55
N ASN A 342 17.15 -4.90 -1.75
CA ASN A 342 18.53 -4.62 -2.14
C ASN A 342 18.59 -4.19 -3.63
N ALA A 343 18.06 -3.01 -3.90
CA ALA A 343 17.98 -2.40 -5.21
C ALA A 343 19.04 -1.30 -5.41
N GLY A 344 20.11 -1.30 -4.61
CA GLY A 344 21.14 -0.27 -4.60
C GLY A 344 20.80 0.97 -3.75
N ALA A 345 19.75 0.89 -2.94
CA ALA A 345 19.43 1.87 -1.91
C ALA A 345 20.40 1.75 -0.73
N GLN A 346 20.61 2.85 -0.02
CA GLN A 346 21.25 2.89 1.28
C GLN A 346 20.38 3.74 2.20
N LEU A 347 19.86 3.12 3.25
CA LEU A 347 18.99 3.77 4.22
C LEU A 347 19.66 3.75 5.60
N ARG A 348 19.24 4.69 6.43
CA ARG A 348 19.65 4.81 7.82
C ARG A 348 18.41 4.79 8.71
N LEU A 349 18.41 3.94 9.72
CA LEU A 349 17.39 3.87 10.75
C LEU A 349 17.96 4.45 12.05
N THR A 350 17.29 5.46 12.58
CA THR A 350 17.58 6.07 13.87
C THR A 350 16.39 5.82 14.79
N VAL A 351 16.63 5.29 16.00
CA VAL A 351 15.63 5.00 17.02
C VAL A 351 15.98 5.79 18.28
N VAL A 352 15.04 6.56 18.81
CA VAL A 352 15.17 7.39 20.00
C VAL A 352 14.20 6.88 21.07
N ALA A 353 14.74 6.54 22.23
CA ALA A 353 14.02 6.03 23.38
C ALA A 353 13.28 7.15 24.14
N PRO A 354 12.33 6.81 25.03
CA PRO A 354 11.62 7.78 25.88
C PRO A 354 12.54 8.66 26.74
N ASP A 355 13.72 8.15 27.13
CA ASP A 355 14.72 8.89 27.90
C ASP A 355 15.66 9.76 27.03
N GLY A 356 15.43 9.80 25.71
CA GLY A 356 16.24 10.53 24.75
C GLY A 356 17.49 9.80 24.27
N SER A 357 17.79 8.59 24.77
CA SER A 357 18.90 7.80 24.25
C SER A 357 18.64 7.36 22.79
N GLN A 358 19.69 7.37 21.97
CA GLN A 358 19.58 7.12 20.54
C GLN A 358 20.40 5.89 20.11
N ARG A 359 19.84 5.12 19.18
CA ARG A 359 20.50 4.03 18.46
C ARG A 359 20.37 4.30 16.96
N GLU A 360 21.41 4.00 16.20
CA GLU A 360 21.43 4.26 14.76
C GLU A 360 22.17 3.16 14.01
N GLN A 361 21.66 2.80 12.84
CA GLN A 361 22.34 1.91 11.92
C GLN A 361 22.04 2.32 10.48
N GLN A 362 23.02 2.13 9.60
CA GLN A 362 22.94 2.40 8.17
C GLN A 362 23.36 1.16 7.39
N SER A 363 22.61 0.81 6.35
CA SER A 363 22.90 -0.36 5.52
C SER A 363 22.34 -0.19 4.11
N ALA A 364 22.82 -1.03 3.19
CA ALA A 364 22.26 -1.20 1.84
C ALA A 364 21.19 -2.32 1.77
N SER A 365 20.91 -2.96 2.91
CA SER A 365 19.92 -4.03 3.07
C SER A 365 19.14 -3.85 4.37
N THR A 366 18.26 -4.80 4.69
CA THR A 366 17.50 -4.84 5.95
C THR A 366 18.36 -4.48 7.16
N ILE A 367 17.83 -3.58 8.00
CA ILE A 367 18.46 -3.09 9.24
C ILE A 367 17.64 -3.60 10.42
N THR A 368 18.31 -4.06 11.47
CA THR A 368 17.69 -4.51 12.71
C THR A 368 18.34 -3.84 13.90
N ILE A 369 17.57 -3.08 14.67
CA ILE A 369 18.00 -2.49 15.94
C ILE A 369 17.27 -3.20 17.07
N ASP A 370 18.02 -3.98 17.84
CA ASP A 370 17.53 -4.64 19.05
C ASP A 370 17.64 -3.75 20.29
N VAL A 371 16.61 -3.82 21.12
CA VAL A 371 16.49 -3.07 22.39
C VAL A 371 15.99 -4.04 23.48
N PRO A 372 16.87 -4.80 24.14
CA PRO A 372 16.49 -5.87 25.08
C PRO A 372 15.73 -5.37 26.32
N ASP A 373 16.07 -4.18 26.81
CA ASP A 373 15.52 -3.57 28.01
C ASP A 373 14.80 -2.24 27.67
N ALA A 374 13.91 -2.28 26.68
CA ALA A 374 13.16 -1.11 26.25
C ALA A 374 12.23 -0.63 27.38
N GLN A 375 12.26 0.67 27.66
CA GLN A 375 11.34 1.34 28.58
C GLN A 375 9.94 1.47 27.97
N ALA A 376 8.93 1.55 28.84
CA ALA A 376 7.59 1.96 28.41
C ALA A 376 7.60 3.44 27.98
N GLY A 377 6.70 3.80 27.07
CA GLY A 377 6.53 5.15 26.54
C GLY A 377 6.77 5.25 25.04
N ASP A 378 6.99 6.49 24.59
CA ASP A 378 7.08 6.81 23.16
C ASP A 378 8.49 6.58 22.63
N TRP A 379 8.60 5.68 21.65
CA TRP A 379 9.80 5.42 20.87
C TRP A 379 9.66 6.09 19.50
N HIS A 380 10.52 7.06 19.23
CA HIS A 380 10.56 7.73 17.94
C HIS A 380 11.53 7.00 17.02
N TYR A 381 11.15 6.79 15.77
CA TYR A 381 12.09 6.25 14.78
C TYR A 381 12.01 7.06 13.49
N THR A 382 13.19 7.28 12.91
CA THR A 382 13.37 8.04 11.69
C THR A 382 14.17 7.21 10.70
N VAL A 383 13.63 7.05 9.49
CA VAL A 383 14.36 6.49 8.37
C VAL A 383 14.85 7.64 7.50
N THR A 384 16.15 7.69 7.22
CA THR A 384 16.76 8.66 6.29
C THR A 384 17.30 7.94 5.06
N ALA A 385 16.97 8.45 3.89
CA ALA A 385 17.57 8.07 2.63
C ALA A 385 18.97 8.65 2.51
N VAL A 386 19.99 7.78 2.50
CA VAL A 386 21.38 8.17 2.25
C VAL A 386 21.68 8.11 0.76
N LYS A 387 21.14 7.07 0.09
CA LYS A 387 21.21 6.89 -1.36
C LYS A 387 19.94 6.17 -1.82
N LEU A 388 19.33 6.68 -2.90
CA LEU A 388 18.15 6.06 -3.51
C LEU A 388 18.45 5.63 -4.95
N PRO A 389 17.96 4.46 -5.39
CA PRO A 389 18.09 4.02 -6.77
C PRO A 389 17.06 4.66 -7.70
N SER A 390 15.95 5.15 -7.13
CA SER A 390 14.86 5.82 -7.84
C SER A 390 14.05 6.69 -6.89
N GLU A 391 13.22 7.55 -7.46
CA GLU A 391 12.16 8.24 -6.71
C GLU A 391 11.15 7.25 -6.14
N ASN A 392 10.46 7.68 -5.08
CA ASN A 392 9.41 6.93 -4.39
C ASN A 392 9.87 5.52 -3.98
N PHE A 393 11.10 5.39 -3.51
CA PHE A 393 11.66 4.09 -3.12
C PHE A 393 10.95 3.56 -1.87
N PRO A 394 10.27 2.41 -1.94
CA PRO A 394 9.41 1.94 -0.87
C PRO A 394 10.21 1.16 0.17
N PHE A 395 9.86 1.34 1.43
CA PHE A 395 10.44 0.61 2.54
C PHE A 395 9.43 0.43 3.67
N THR A 396 9.70 -0.52 4.57
CA THR A 396 8.85 -0.82 5.71
C THR A 396 9.63 -0.71 6.99
N VAL A 397 8.99 -0.25 8.05
CA VAL A 397 9.50 -0.40 9.42
C VAL A 397 8.51 -1.26 10.18
N THR A 398 8.99 -2.37 10.73
CA THR A 398 8.23 -3.24 11.62
C THR A 398 8.81 -3.17 13.02
N VAL A 399 7.96 -2.92 14.01
CA VAL A 399 8.33 -2.94 15.43
C VAL A 399 7.79 -4.23 16.05
N GLY A 400 8.69 -5.04 16.59
CA GLY A 400 8.39 -6.28 17.29
C GLY A 400 8.52 -6.10 18.77
N GLN A 401 7.67 -6.80 19.52
CA GLN A 401 7.74 -6.88 20.97
C GLN A 401 7.83 -8.35 21.41
N LYS A 402 8.51 -8.59 22.52
CA LYS A 402 8.65 -9.91 23.14
C LYS A 402 8.37 -9.83 24.63
#